data_AF-A0A4Q9FM38-F1
#
_entry.id   AF-A0A4Q9FM38-F1
#
_cell.length_a   1.000
_cell.length_b   1.000
_cell.length_c   1.000
_cell.angle_alpha   90.00
_cell.angle_beta   90.00
_cell.angle_gamma   90.00
#
_symmetry.space_group_name_H-M   'P 1'
#
loop_
_entity.id
_entity.type
_entity.pdbx_description
1 polymer ?
#
loop_
_entity_poly.entity_id
_entity_poly.type
_entity_poly.pdbx_seq_one_letter_code
_entity_poly.pdbx_strand_id
1 'polypeptide(L)'
;IGGVNYYTGQFFDLKRITDLGHKHGCIVGFDCAHGAGNVQLNLHDSGADFAAWCTYKYLNSGPGSLAWCFVHERHAYRKDLNRFAGWWSHNKETRFNMRGEF
;
A
#
# COMPACT_ATOMS: atom_id res chain seq x y z
N ILE A 1 -2.16 8.34 -7.70
CA ILE A 1 -3.43 8.62 -8.43
C ILE A 1 -4.54 7.73 -7.86
N GLY A 2 -5.82 8.14 -7.89
CA GLY A 2 -6.92 7.24 -7.53
C GLY A 2 -7.06 6.11 -8.56
N GLY A 3 -6.99 4.85 -8.13
CA GLY A 3 -7.17 3.69 -9.02
C GLY A 3 -8.55 3.70 -9.67
N VAL A 4 -9.58 4.07 -8.90
CA VAL A 4 -10.89 4.47 -9.40
C VAL A 4 -11.11 5.94 -9.02
N ASN A 5 -11.43 6.79 -9.99
CA ASN A 5 -11.71 8.20 -9.73
C ASN A 5 -13.00 8.36 -8.91
N TYR A 6 -12.94 9.11 -7.81
CA TYR A 6 -14.08 9.25 -6.88
C TYR A 6 -15.28 9.97 -7.48
N TYR A 7 -15.06 10.85 -8.47
CA TYR A 7 -16.10 11.67 -9.08
C TYR A 7 -16.62 11.04 -10.38
N THR A 8 -15.72 10.67 -11.29
CA THR A 8 -16.12 10.14 -12.62
C THR A 8 -16.36 8.64 -12.62
N GLY A 9 -15.92 7.91 -11.59
CA GLY A 9 -15.98 6.45 -11.54
C GLY A 9 -15.03 5.74 -12.51
N GLN A 10 -14.17 6.47 -13.24
CA GLN A 10 -13.21 5.87 -14.17
C GLN A 10 -12.25 4.96 -13.42
N PHE A 11 -12.22 3.68 -13.79
CA PHE A 11 -11.20 2.73 -13.35
C PHE A 11 -10.02 2.79 -14.32
N PHE A 12 -8.84 3.09 -13.79
CA PHE A 12 -7.62 3.19 -14.58
C PHE A 12 -6.91 1.84 -14.72
N ASP A 13 -6.25 1.63 -15.86
CA ASP A 13 -5.36 0.50 -16.07
C ASP A 13 -4.08 0.67 -15.24
N LEU A 14 -4.08 0.05 -14.05
CA LEU A 14 -2.99 0.16 -13.09
C LEU A 14 -1.67 -0.34 -13.67
N LYS A 15 -1.69 -1.48 -14.38
CA LYS A 15 -0.48 -2.08 -14.94
C LYS A 15 0.14 -1.15 -15.98
N ARG A 16 -0.66 -0.63 -16.91
CA ARG A 16 -0.16 0.29 -17.94
C ARG A 16 0.44 1.55 -17.33
N ILE A 17 -0.19 2.12 -16.30
CA ILE A 17 0.32 3.30 -15.61
C ILE A 17 1.64 2.99 -14.90
N THR A 18 1.71 1.87 -14.19
CA THR A 18 2.95 1.43 -13.53
C THR A 18 4.07 1.23 -14.54
N ASP A 19 3.84 0.47 -15.61
CA ASP A 19 4.83 0.19 -16.65
C ASP A 19 5.37 1.50 -17.26
N LEU A 20 4.50 2.50 -17.50
CA LEU A 20 4.90 3.81 -18.03
C LEU A 20 5.71 4.61 -17.01
N GLY A 21 5.29 4.67 -15.75
CA GLY A 21 6.03 5.38 -14.71
C GLY A 21 7.41 4.77 -14.48
N HIS A 22 7.49 3.44 -14.39
CA HIS A 22 8.75 2.71 -14.23
C HIS A 22 9.72 2.94 -15.40
N LYS A 23 9.23 3.04 -16.65
CA LYS A 23 10.07 3.39 -17.82
C LYS A 23 10.75 4.75 -17.68
N HIS A 24 10.18 5.66 -16.90
CA HIS A 24 10.76 6.98 -16.60
C HIS A 24 11.42 7.05 -15.21
N GLY A 25 11.67 5.91 -14.56
CA GLY A 25 12.30 5.84 -13.25
C GLY A 25 11.44 6.36 -12.10
N CYS A 26 10.12 6.49 -12.30
CA CYS A 26 9.20 6.93 -11.25
C CYS A 26 8.84 5.78 -10.31
N ILE A 27 8.55 6.11 -9.05
CA ILE A 27 7.82 5.23 -8.13
C ILE A 27 6.31 5.50 -8.34
N VAL A 28 5.53 4.44 -8.53
CA VAL A 28 4.11 4.52 -8.87
C VAL A 28 3.26 3.94 -7.75
N GLY A 29 2.33 4.75 -7.24
CA GLY A 29 1.38 4.32 -6.22
C GLY A 29 -0.05 4.76 -6.46
N PHE A 30 -0.97 3.96 -5.92
CA PHE A 30 -2.41 4.11 -6.14
C PHE A 30 -3.18 4.34 -4.84
N ASP A 31 -4.07 5.32 -4.85
CA ASP A 31 -5.14 5.42 -3.86
C ASP A 31 -6.28 4.49 -4.32
N CYS A 32 -6.52 3.45 -3.54
CA CYS A 32 -7.49 2.42 -3.83
C CYS A 32 -8.78 2.59 -2.99
N ALA A 33 -9.06 3.77 -2.42
CA ALA A 33 -10.24 4.01 -1.60
C ALA A 33 -11.57 3.66 -2.31
N HIS A 34 -11.66 3.90 -3.61
CA HIS A 34 -12.83 3.49 -4.42
C HIS A 34 -12.64 2.17 -5.17
N GLY A 35 -11.50 1.49 -5.00
CA GLY A 35 -11.16 0.26 -5.70
C GLY A 35 -11.21 -0.99 -4.83
N ALA A 36 -10.70 -0.93 -3.60
CA ALA A 36 -10.66 -2.07 -2.70
C ALA A 36 -12.08 -2.51 -2.29
N GLY A 37 -12.42 -3.78 -2.53
CA GLY A 37 -13.78 -4.31 -2.35
C GLY A 37 -14.75 -3.96 -3.49
N ASN A 38 -14.29 -3.29 -4.55
CA ASN A 38 -15.12 -2.88 -5.69
C ASN A 38 -14.63 -3.49 -7.02
N VAL A 39 -13.33 -3.36 -7.33
CA VAL A 39 -12.70 -3.90 -8.55
C VAL A 39 -11.51 -4.78 -8.21
N GLN A 40 -11.09 -5.61 -9.17
CA GLN A 40 -9.89 -6.43 -9.03
C GLN A 40 -8.64 -5.58 -9.20
N LEU A 41 -7.91 -5.33 -8.11
CA LEU A 41 -6.77 -4.43 -8.10
C LEU A 41 -5.47 -5.08 -8.58
N ASN A 42 -5.26 -6.38 -8.33
CA ASN A 42 -4.05 -7.14 -8.72
C ASN A 42 -2.74 -6.35 -8.47
N LEU A 43 -2.59 -5.78 -7.27
CA LEU A 43 -1.53 -4.79 -6.96
C LEU A 43 -0.11 -5.31 -7.17
N HIS A 44 0.12 -6.58 -6.86
CA HIS A 44 1.41 -7.22 -7.07
C HIS A 44 1.73 -7.35 -8.57
N ASP A 45 0.85 -7.99 -9.34
CA ASP A 45 1.06 -8.27 -10.76
C ASP A 45 0.99 -7.02 -11.65
N SER A 46 0.27 -5.98 -11.21
CA SER A 46 0.27 -4.66 -11.86
C SER A 46 1.58 -3.90 -11.64
N GLY A 47 2.45 -4.39 -10.76
CA GLY A 47 3.76 -3.80 -10.48
C GLY A 47 3.71 -2.54 -9.61
N ALA A 48 2.56 -2.16 -9.06
CA ALA A 48 2.42 -0.99 -8.19
C ALA A 48 3.47 -1.02 -7.06
N ASP A 49 4.18 0.08 -6.80
CA ASP A 49 5.19 0.11 -5.74
C ASP A 49 4.55 0.15 -4.36
N PHE A 50 3.46 0.89 -4.24
CA PHE A 50 2.65 0.97 -3.03
C PHE A 50 1.20 1.30 -3.35
N ALA A 51 0.29 1.00 -2.43
CA ALA A 51 -1.09 1.47 -2.49
C ALA A 51 -1.63 1.70 -1.08
N ALA A 52 -2.68 2.51 -0.96
CA ALA A 52 -3.39 2.70 0.29
C ALA A 52 -4.90 2.79 0.04
N TRP A 53 -5.70 2.34 1.00
CA TRP A 53 -7.16 2.44 0.92
C TRP A 53 -7.81 2.50 2.29
N CYS A 54 -9.03 3.03 2.32
CA CYS A 54 -9.90 2.94 3.48
C CYS A 54 -10.74 1.66 3.46
N THR A 55 -11.25 1.26 4.62
CA THR A 55 -12.15 0.10 4.74
C THR A 55 -13.62 0.48 4.95
N TYR A 56 -13.89 1.74 5.23
CA TYR A 56 -15.24 2.23 5.53
C TYR A 56 -16.13 2.48 4.30
N LYS A 57 -15.61 2.22 3.08
CA LYS A 57 -16.36 2.30 1.81
C LYS A 57 -16.87 0.91 1.42
N TYR A 58 -16.43 0.37 0.29
CA TYR A 58 -16.90 -0.91 -0.27
C TYR A 58 -16.55 -2.14 0.60
N LEU A 59 -15.62 -1.98 1.57
CA LEU A 59 -15.31 -3.01 2.57
C LEU A 59 -16.19 -2.91 3.84
N ASN A 60 -17.15 -2.00 3.88
CA ASN A 60 -18.24 -1.91 4.87
C ASN A 60 -17.82 -1.94 6.35
N SER A 61 -16.62 -1.44 6.69
CA SER A 61 -16.04 -1.60 8.04
C SER A 61 -16.43 -0.53 9.06
N GLY A 62 -17.43 0.30 8.77
CA GLY A 62 -17.91 1.37 9.65
C GLY A 62 -17.10 2.68 9.57
N PRO A 63 -17.68 3.83 9.97
CA PRO A 63 -17.11 5.15 9.75
C PRO A 63 -15.77 5.32 10.48
N GLY A 64 -14.73 5.78 9.77
CA GLY A 64 -13.41 6.04 10.36
C GLY A 64 -12.61 4.79 10.75
N SER A 65 -13.03 3.61 10.29
CA SER A 65 -12.33 2.35 10.55
C SER A 65 -10.91 2.32 9.95
N LEU A 66 -10.12 1.32 10.36
CA LEU A 66 -8.72 1.13 9.99
C LEU A 66 -8.51 1.22 8.47
N ALA A 67 -7.48 1.94 8.04
CA ALA A 67 -7.01 1.91 6.67
C ALA A 67 -6.04 0.73 6.45
N TRP A 68 -5.68 0.50 5.19
CA TRP A 68 -4.65 -0.45 4.80
C TRP A 68 -3.63 0.21 3.90
N CYS A 69 -2.41 -0.33 3.94
CA CYS A 69 -1.36 -0.04 2.97
C CYS A 69 -0.79 -1.34 2.39
N PHE A 70 -0.44 -1.26 1.12
CA PHE A 70 0.32 -2.27 0.39
C PHE A 70 1.67 -1.67 0.02
N VAL A 71 2.73 -2.45 0.17
CA VAL A 71 4.07 -2.15 -0.33
C VAL A 71 4.53 -3.39 -1.07
N HIS A 72 4.99 -3.22 -2.31
CA HIS A 72 5.44 -4.35 -3.11
C HIS A 72 6.67 -5.00 -2.48
N GLU A 73 6.72 -6.34 -2.50
CA GLU A 73 7.81 -7.11 -1.86
C GLU A 73 9.22 -6.75 -2.35
N ARG A 74 9.34 -6.21 -3.58
CA ARG A 74 10.61 -5.73 -4.14
C ARG A 74 11.25 -4.63 -3.27
N HIS A 75 10.47 -3.98 -2.41
CA HIS A 75 10.92 -2.95 -1.47
C HIS A 75 11.21 -3.49 -0.06
N ALA A 76 10.93 -4.76 0.24
CA ALA A 76 10.96 -5.30 1.62
C ALA A 76 12.32 -5.19 2.32
N TYR A 77 13.42 -5.29 1.56
CA TYR A 77 14.78 -5.29 2.09
C TYR A 77 15.57 -4.00 1.80
N ARG A 78 14.93 -2.97 1.24
CA ARG A 78 15.55 -1.66 0.99
C ARG A 78 15.79 -0.92 2.31
N LYS A 79 17.06 -0.87 2.74
CA LYS A 79 17.47 -0.24 4.00
C LYS A 79 17.54 1.28 3.93
N ASP A 80 17.61 1.84 2.72
CA ASP A 80 17.68 3.27 2.41
C ASP A 80 16.31 3.97 2.40
N LEU A 81 15.20 3.22 2.47
CA LEU A 81 13.87 3.81 2.61
C LEU A 81 13.69 4.42 4.01
N ASN A 82 13.25 5.67 4.04
CA ASN A 82 12.79 6.31 5.27
C ASN A 82 11.57 5.56 5.80
N ARG A 83 11.71 5.00 7.01
CA ARG A 83 10.66 4.22 7.67
C ARG A 83 10.33 4.87 9.00
N PHE A 84 9.06 5.16 9.20
CA PHE A 84 8.53 5.51 10.53
C PHE A 84 8.41 4.21 11.36
N ALA A 85 9.56 3.67 11.77
CA ALA A 85 9.62 2.45 12.54
C ALA A 85 9.28 2.74 14.01
N GLY A 86 8.23 2.08 14.50
CA GLY A 86 7.89 2.01 15.92
C GLY A 86 8.13 0.61 16.48
N TRP A 87 7.91 0.43 17.78
CA TRP A 87 8.06 -0.88 18.45
C TRP A 87 7.20 -2.01 17.84
N TRP A 88 6.05 -1.69 17.24
CA TRP A 88 5.21 -2.65 16.51
C TRP A 88 5.87 -3.20 15.24
N SER A 89 6.91 -2.56 14.72
CA SER A 89 7.69 -3.01 13.57
C SER A 89 8.91 -3.85 13.97
N HIS A 90 9.16 -4.07 15.27
CA HIS A 90 10.24 -4.94 15.73
C HIS A 90 9.90 -6.42 15.51
N ASN A 91 10.95 -7.26 15.42
CA ASN A 91 10.80 -8.72 15.33
C ASN A 91 9.83 -9.20 16.41
N LYS A 92 8.78 -9.90 15.97
CA LYS A 92 7.66 -10.33 16.82
C LYS A 92 8.12 -11.21 17.98
N GLU A 93 9.14 -12.04 17.77
CA GLU A 93 9.67 -12.99 18.76
C GLU A 93 10.45 -12.28 19.88
N THR A 94 11.08 -11.15 19.58
CA THR A 94 11.95 -10.43 20.52
C THR A 94 11.38 -9.08 20.98
N ARG A 95 10.22 -8.66 20.47
CA ARG A 95 9.62 -7.33 20.68
C ARG A 95 9.51 -6.92 22.14
N PHE A 96 9.27 -7.88 23.04
CA PHE A 96 9.06 -7.65 24.47
C PHE A 96 10.26 -8.04 25.34
N ASN A 97 11.38 -8.44 24.73
CA ASN A 97 12.58 -8.73 25.50
C ASN A 97 13.05 -7.44 26.17
N MET A 98 13.31 -7.51 27.47
CA MET A 98 14.13 -6.49 28.11
C MET A 98 15.51 -6.53 27.48
N ARG A 99 16.14 -5.37 27.31
CA ARG A 99 17.56 -5.32 26.91
C ARG A 99 18.33 -6.17 27.92
N GLY A 100 19.07 -7.17 27.45
CA GLY A 100 19.98 -7.94 28.31
C GLY A 100 21.01 -7.01 28.96
N GLU A 101 21.63 -7.48 30.04
CA GLU A 101 22.78 -6.78 30.62
C GLU A 101 23.86 -6.60 29.54
N PHE A 102 24.38 -5.37 29.44
CA PHE A 102 25.31 -4.92 28.41
C PHE A 102 26.69 -5.54 28.57
#